data_AF-A0A354I344-F1
#
_entry.id   AF-A0A354I344-F1
#
_cell.length_a   1.000
_cell.length_b   1.000
_cell.length_c   1.000
_cell.angle_alpha   90.00
_cell.angle_beta   90.00
_cell.angle_gamma   90.00
#
_symmetry.space_group_name_H-M   'P 1'
#
loop_
_entity.id
_entity.type
_entity.pdbx_description
1 polymer ?
#
loop_
_entity_poly.entity_id
_entity_poly.type
_entity_poly.pdbx_seq_one_letter_code
_entity_poly.pdbx_strand_id
1 'polypeptide(L)'
;MRKRIGAKILGVFILILLICLAGIGMVGYCVHEMDGINEKIGGDYLNSIEQLDSISLKVSDLQQYLKDYMLSAEDEAVKSSITVSQDGIQSSLKSLAGSASDKEQKEAVSKLQDSYNIYLETYTQAMGEIEAGELMGTAEVDERVAEVTDAVKANIQSLSVRNA
;
A
#
# COMPACT_ATOMS: atom_id res chain seq x y z
N MET A 1 26.08 53.97 -43.35
CA MET A 1 25.18 52.78 -43.33
C MET A 1 25.73 51.59 -42.53
N ARG A 2 27.05 51.38 -42.38
CA ARG A 2 27.64 50.25 -41.62
C ARG A 2 27.23 50.16 -40.13
N LYS A 3 27.10 51.29 -39.41
CA LYS A 3 26.68 51.32 -37.98
C LYS A 3 25.23 50.85 -37.74
N ARG A 4 24.31 51.03 -38.71
CA ARG A 4 22.91 50.59 -38.60
C ARG A 4 22.73 49.09 -38.85
N ILE A 5 23.66 48.46 -39.58
CA ILE A 5 23.61 47.03 -39.90
C ILE A 5 24.15 46.21 -38.71
N GLY A 6 25.25 46.64 -38.10
CA GLY A 6 25.80 46.00 -36.90
C GLY A 6 24.85 45.99 -35.70
N ALA A 7 24.09 47.07 -35.49
CA ALA A 7 23.09 47.14 -34.42
C ALA A 7 21.91 46.17 -34.61
N LYS A 8 21.49 45.93 -35.87
CA LYS A 8 20.44 44.95 -36.18
C LYS A 8 20.91 43.52 -35.98
N ILE A 9 22.14 43.22 -36.38
CA ILE A 9 22.75 41.89 -36.18
C ILE A 9 22.92 41.62 -34.68
N LEU A 10 23.43 42.58 -33.91
CA LEU A 10 23.56 42.46 -32.45
C LEU A 10 22.20 42.25 -31.75
N GLY A 11 21.15 42.96 -32.20
CA GLY A 11 19.80 42.77 -31.68
C GLY A 11 19.25 41.36 -31.92
N VAL A 12 19.50 40.77 -33.10
CA VAL A 12 19.09 39.39 -33.42
C VAL A 12 19.84 38.38 -32.54
N PHE A 13 21.14 38.57 -32.31
CA PHE A 13 21.91 37.69 -31.43
C PHE A 13 21.44 37.74 -29.97
N ILE A 14 21.10 38.92 -29.44
CA ILE A 14 20.54 39.05 -28.09
C ILE A 14 19.17 38.35 -27.98
N LEU A 15 18.35 38.46 -29.02
CA LEU A 15 17.02 37.86 -29.04
C LEU A 15 17.09 36.31 -29.10
N ILE A 16 18.05 35.77 -29.85
CA ILE A 16 18.36 34.33 -29.86
C ILE A 16 18.84 33.88 -28.48
N LEU A 17 19.74 34.63 -27.84
CA LEU A 17 20.25 34.32 -26.49
C LEU A 17 19.13 34.27 -25.44
N LEU A 18 18.18 35.21 -25.49
CA LEU A 18 17.04 35.24 -24.58
C LEU A 18 16.11 34.03 -24.75
N ILE A 19 15.85 33.61 -25.99
CA ILE A 19 15.06 32.40 -26.28
C ILE A 19 15.79 31.16 -25.77
N CYS A 20 17.11 31.07 -25.97
CA CYS A 20 17.91 29.95 -25.47
C CYS A 20 17.91 29.87 -23.93
N LEU A 21 18.08 31.00 -23.24
CA LEU A 21 18.06 31.04 -21.76
C LEU A 21 16.68 30.69 -21.20
N ALA A 22 15.60 31.18 -21.83
CA ALA A 22 14.23 30.81 -21.46
C ALA A 22 13.96 29.32 -21.67
N GLY A 23 14.47 28.74 -22.77
CA GLY A 23 14.36 27.31 -23.04
C GLY A 23 15.08 26.44 -22.01
N ILE A 24 16.31 26.80 -21.63
CA ILE A 24 17.07 26.10 -20.59
C ILE A 24 16.38 26.21 -19.22
N GLY A 25 15.83 27.38 -18.88
CA GLY A 25 15.08 27.60 -17.64
C GLY A 25 13.80 26.76 -17.55
N MET A 26 13.05 26.66 -18.65
CA MET A 26 11.83 25.81 -18.71
C MET A 26 12.16 24.33 -18.54
N VAL A 27 13.22 23.85 -19.21
CA VAL A 27 13.69 22.45 -19.08
C VAL A 27 14.17 22.17 -17.64
N GLY A 28 14.92 23.10 -17.03
CA GLY A 28 15.37 22.95 -15.64
C GLY A 28 14.23 22.90 -14.63
N TYR A 29 13.16 23.66 -14.85
CA TYR A 29 11.95 23.61 -14.02
C TYR A 29 11.23 22.26 -14.14
N CYS A 30 11.03 21.76 -15.36
CA CYS A 30 10.44 20.44 -15.58
C CYS A 30 11.30 19.32 -14.96
N VAL A 31 12.63 19.41 -15.04
CA VAL A 31 13.53 18.42 -14.43
C VAL A 31 13.43 18.45 -12.90
N HIS A 32 13.37 19.62 -12.27
CA HIS A 32 13.25 19.72 -10.82
C HIS A 32 11.89 19.20 -10.29
N GLU A 33 10.82 19.41 -11.04
CA GLU A 33 9.50 18.85 -10.73
C GLU A 33 9.48 17.33 -10.96
N MET A 34 10.17 16.84 -12.00
CA MET A 34 10.34 15.40 -12.27
C MET A 34 11.20 14.70 -11.22
N ASP A 35 12.25 15.33 -10.69
CA ASP A 35 13.08 14.77 -9.62
C ASP A 35 12.25 14.58 -8.33
N GLY A 36 11.43 15.58 -7.97
CA GLY A 36 10.53 15.49 -6.82
C GLY A 36 9.40 14.46 -7.00
N ILE A 37 8.89 14.29 -8.22
CA ILE A 37 7.91 13.24 -8.55
C ILE A 37 8.56 11.85 -8.48
N ASN A 38 9.79 11.69 -9.00
CA ASN A 38 10.49 10.41 -9.03
C ASN A 38 10.88 9.94 -7.61
N GLU A 39 11.32 10.85 -6.74
CA GLU A 39 11.62 10.55 -5.33
C GLU A 39 10.36 10.14 -4.55
N LYS A 40 9.23 10.81 -4.81
CA LYS A 40 7.94 10.47 -4.21
C LYS A 40 7.42 9.11 -4.69
N ILE A 41 7.52 8.82 -5.99
CA ILE A 41 7.11 7.51 -6.55
C ILE A 41 7.96 6.38 -5.95
N GLY A 42 9.28 6.58 -5.83
CA GLY A 42 10.16 5.60 -5.20
C GLY A 42 9.84 5.35 -3.73
N GLY A 43 9.53 6.40 -2.97
CA GLY A 43 9.10 6.29 -1.56
C GLY A 43 7.74 5.61 -1.39
N ASP A 44 6.75 5.97 -2.22
CA ASP A 44 5.40 5.38 -2.18
C ASP A 44 5.44 3.89 -2.55
N TYR A 45 6.33 3.48 -3.47
CA TYR A 45 6.57 2.08 -3.81
C TYR A 45 7.15 1.27 -2.65
N LEU A 46 8.24 1.74 -2.03
CA LEU A 46 8.87 1.04 -0.90
C LEU A 46 7.92 0.92 0.28
N ASN A 47 7.20 2.01 0.61
CA ASN A 47 6.17 1.97 1.64
C ASN A 47 5.11 0.92 1.31
N SER A 48 4.66 0.83 0.05
CA SER A 48 3.66 -0.17 -0.36
C SER A 48 4.11 -1.61 -0.08
N ILE A 49 5.37 -1.95 -0.39
CA ILE A 49 5.93 -3.28 -0.08
C ILE A 49 5.95 -3.53 1.43
N GLU A 50 6.46 -2.58 2.21
CA GLU A 50 6.54 -2.72 3.67
C GLU A 50 5.15 -2.90 4.30
N GLN A 51 4.14 -2.18 3.81
CA GLN A 51 2.77 -2.35 4.29
C GLN A 51 2.18 -3.72 3.91
N LEU A 52 2.43 -4.22 2.69
CA LEU A 52 1.95 -5.53 2.25
C LEU A 52 2.60 -6.66 3.07
N ASP A 53 3.90 -6.58 3.35
CA ASP A 53 4.60 -7.53 4.23
C ASP A 53 4.05 -7.48 5.66
N SER A 54 3.81 -6.28 6.19
CA SER A 54 3.18 -6.09 7.51
C SER A 54 1.80 -6.75 7.59
N ILE A 55 0.98 -6.62 6.54
CA ILE A 55 -0.34 -7.28 6.47
C ILE A 55 -0.16 -8.79 6.42
N SER A 56 0.73 -9.30 5.55
CA SER A 56 0.96 -10.75 5.39
C SER A 56 1.40 -11.41 6.70
N LEU A 57 2.30 -10.77 7.44
CA LEU A 57 2.76 -11.26 8.75
C LEU A 57 1.61 -11.29 9.75
N LYS A 58 0.87 -10.18 9.89
CA LYS A 58 -0.22 -10.09 10.87
C LYS A 58 -1.39 -11.01 10.57
N VAL A 59 -1.69 -11.27 9.29
CA VAL A 59 -2.69 -12.28 8.90
C VAL A 59 -2.22 -13.66 9.34
N SER A 60 -0.94 -13.99 9.15
CA SER A 60 -0.37 -15.26 9.62
C SER A 60 -0.38 -15.38 11.15
N ASP A 61 -0.07 -14.29 11.85
CA ASP A 61 -0.14 -14.22 13.32
C ASP A 61 -1.59 -14.42 13.81
N LEU A 62 -2.57 -13.80 13.15
CA LEU A 62 -3.98 -13.99 13.49
C LEU A 62 -4.42 -15.45 13.33
N GLN A 63 -3.99 -16.16 12.27
CA GLN A 63 -4.29 -17.59 12.15
C GLN A 63 -3.76 -18.39 13.36
N GLN A 64 -2.57 -18.04 13.86
CA GLN A 64 -2.02 -18.66 15.07
C GLN A 64 -2.80 -18.27 16.32
N TYR A 65 -3.10 -16.98 16.48
CA TYR A 65 -3.83 -16.48 17.65
C TYR A 65 -5.26 -17.02 17.73
N LEU A 66 -5.90 -17.36 16.63
CA LEU A 66 -7.23 -18.00 16.67
C LEU A 66 -7.16 -19.41 17.27
N LYS A 67 -6.09 -20.16 16.97
CA LYS A 67 -5.83 -21.46 17.60
C LYS A 67 -5.47 -21.30 19.06
N ASP A 68 -4.64 -20.31 19.39
CA ASP A 68 -4.30 -20.00 20.78
C ASP A 68 -5.56 -19.58 21.55
N TYR A 69 -6.44 -18.79 20.93
CA TYR A 69 -7.74 -18.40 21.48
C TYR A 69 -8.62 -19.61 21.77
N MET A 70 -8.65 -20.60 20.87
CA MET A 70 -9.38 -21.85 21.12
C MET A 70 -8.82 -22.63 22.32
N LEU A 71 -7.50 -22.63 22.51
CA LEU A 71 -6.84 -23.36 23.61
C LEU A 71 -6.89 -22.61 24.94
N SER A 72 -6.98 -21.28 24.91
CA SER A 72 -6.94 -20.40 26.07
C SER A 72 -7.84 -19.17 25.89
N ALA A 73 -9.13 -19.38 25.64
CA ALA A 73 -10.09 -18.31 25.33
C ALA A 73 -10.21 -17.23 26.43
N GLU A 74 -9.88 -17.58 27.67
CA GLU A 74 -9.88 -16.68 28.82
C GLU A 74 -8.58 -15.85 28.96
N ASP A 75 -7.57 -16.08 28.12
CA ASP A 75 -6.30 -15.36 28.18
C ASP A 75 -6.41 -13.98 27.50
N GLU A 76 -6.43 -12.94 28.33
CA GLU A 76 -6.46 -11.54 27.90
C GLU A 76 -5.23 -11.15 27.05
N ALA A 77 -4.09 -11.82 27.19
CA ALA A 77 -2.92 -11.55 26.35
C ALA A 77 -3.16 -11.98 24.90
N VAL A 78 -3.87 -13.09 24.68
CA VAL A 78 -4.23 -13.56 23.33
C VAL A 78 -5.20 -12.58 22.69
N LYS A 79 -6.26 -12.18 23.41
CA LYS A 79 -7.22 -11.16 22.93
C LYS A 79 -6.53 -9.84 22.57
N SER A 80 -5.62 -9.37 23.42
CA SER A 80 -4.86 -8.15 23.16
C SER A 80 -4.00 -8.28 21.90
N SER A 81 -3.34 -9.42 21.70
CA SER A 81 -2.50 -9.67 20.50
C SER A 81 -3.33 -9.72 19.21
N ILE A 82 -4.55 -10.28 19.28
CA ILE A 82 -5.53 -10.26 18.19
C ILE A 82 -5.88 -8.81 17.84
N THR A 83 -6.31 -8.00 18.82
CA THR A 83 -6.69 -6.59 18.59
C THR A 83 -5.54 -5.78 17.99
N VAL A 84 -4.33 -5.90 18.55
CA VAL A 84 -3.14 -5.19 18.03
C VAL A 84 -2.85 -5.57 16.59
N SER A 85 -3.00 -6.85 16.22
CA SER A 85 -2.78 -7.31 14.85
C SER A 85 -3.86 -6.79 13.90
N GLN A 86 -5.13 -6.79 14.32
CA GLN A 86 -6.25 -6.26 13.53
C GLN A 86 -6.10 -4.75 13.28
N ASP A 87 -5.79 -3.97 14.31
CA ASP A 87 -5.54 -2.53 14.22
C ASP A 87 -4.34 -2.23 13.33
N GLY A 88 -3.29 -3.04 13.44
CA GLY A 88 -2.10 -2.96 12.60
C GLY A 88 -2.40 -3.18 11.12
N ILE A 89 -3.22 -4.18 10.78
CA ILE A 89 -3.64 -4.43 9.39
C ILE A 89 -4.47 -3.26 8.86
N GLN A 90 -5.44 -2.77 9.63
CA GLN A 90 -6.26 -1.61 9.22
C GLN A 90 -5.39 -0.37 8.97
N SER A 91 -4.37 -0.16 9.80
CA SER A 91 -3.43 0.94 9.66
C SER A 91 -2.60 0.81 8.37
N SER A 92 -2.10 -0.39 8.07
CA SER A 92 -1.38 -0.67 6.82
C SER A 92 -2.27 -0.52 5.58
N LEU A 93 -3.52 -0.99 5.61
CA LEU A 93 -4.49 -0.80 4.51
C LEU A 93 -4.78 0.69 4.25
N LYS A 94 -4.91 1.48 5.32
CA LYS A 94 -5.10 2.93 5.19
C LYS A 94 -3.87 3.61 4.59
N SER A 95 -2.66 3.18 4.95
CA SER A 95 -1.41 3.67 4.36
C SER A 95 -1.35 3.36 2.86
N LEU A 96 -1.65 2.12 2.47
CA LEU A 96 -1.72 1.68 1.06
C LEU A 96 -2.74 2.49 0.25
N ALA A 97 -3.92 2.74 0.81
CA ALA A 97 -4.94 3.56 0.15
C ALA A 97 -4.49 5.02 -0.04
N GLY A 98 -3.68 5.54 0.90
CA GLY A 98 -3.10 6.88 0.84
C GLY A 98 -1.96 7.02 -0.17
N SER A 99 -1.18 5.96 -0.41
CA SER A 99 -0.07 5.94 -1.36
C SER A 99 -0.46 5.50 -2.78
N ALA A 100 -1.65 4.88 -2.95
CA ALA A 100 -2.15 4.48 -4.26
C ALA A 100 -2.40 5.70 -5.17
N SER A 101 -1.69 5.75 -6.30
CA SER A 101 -1.64 6.93 -7.17
C SER A 101 -2.60 6.82 -8.36
N ASP A 102 -2.60 5.68 -9.04
CA ASP A 102 -3.43 5.42 -10.22
C ASP A 102 -4.71 4.62 -9.90
N LYS A 103 -5.57 4.48 -10.91
CA LYS A 103 -6.87 3.81 -10.80
C LYS A 103 -6.72 2.31 -10.48
N GLU A 104 -5.76 1.64 -11.12
CA GLU A 104 -5.57 0.20 -10.97
C GLU A 104 -5.02 -0.14 -9.58
N GLN A 105 -4.09 0.66 -9.07
CA GLN A 105 -3.60 0.56 -7.69
C GLN A 105 -4.73 0.75 -6.68
N LYS A 106 -5.56 1.77 -6.87
CA LYS A 106 -6.71 2.03 -5.97
C LYS A 106 -7.72 0.88 -5.99
N GLU A 107 -8.04 0.35 -7.16
CA GLU A 107 -8.92 -0.82 -7.29
C GLU A 107 -8.33 -2.07 -6.64
N ALA A 108 -7.02 -2.29 -6.78
CA ALA A 108 -6.34 -3.42 -6.18
C ALA A 108 -6.28 -3.31 -4.65
N VAL A 109 -5.97 -2.12 -4.10
CA VAL A 109 -6.03 -1.87 -2.65
C VAL A 109 -7.45 -2.04 -2.11
N SER A 110 -8.47 -1.56 -2.84
CA SER A 110 -9.88 -1.77 -2.46
C SER A 110 -10.23 -3.25 -2.37
N LYS A 111 -9.81 -4.07 -3.35
CA LYS A 111 -10.04 -5.53 -3.31
C LYS A 111 -9.35 -6.21 -2.14
N LEU A 112 -8.12 -5.79 -1.81
CA LEU A 112 -7.42 -6.29 -0.63
C LEU A 112 -8.19 -5.94 0.65
N GLN A 113 -8.64 -4.69 0.78
CA GLN A 113 -9.45 -4.23 1.91
C GLN A 113 -10.76 -5.02 2.02
N ASP A 114 -11.46 -5.25 0.92
CA ASP A 114 -12.70 -6.04 0.90
C ASP A 114 -12.44 -7.48 1.36
N SER A 115 -11.39 -8.13 0.84
CA SER A 115 -11.02 -9.48 1.29
C SER A 115 -10.64 -9.54 2.76
N TYR A 116 -9.97 -8.51 3.29
CA TYR A 116 -9.64 -8.44 4.71
C TYR A 116 -10.89 -8.24 5.58
N ASN A 117 -11.86 -7.44 5.13
CA ASN A 117 -13.12 -7.27 5.87
C ASN A 117 -13.88 -8.60 5.97
N ILE A 118 -13.95 -9.36 4.88
CA ILE A 118 -14.56 -10.70 4.87
C ILE A 118 -13.80 -11.65 5.80
N TYR A 119 -12.47 -11.61 5.76
CA TYR A 119 -11.62 -12.35 6.69
C TYR A 119 -11.93 -12.00 8.15
N LEU A 120 -12.01 -10.70 8.48
CA LEU A 120 -12.27 -10.23 9.84
C LEU A 120 -13.65 -10.66 10.35
N GLU A 121 -14.68 -10.58 9.51
CA GLU A 121 -16.01 -11.07 9.85
C GLU A 121 -16.01 -12.58 10.13
N THR A 122 -15.39 -13.37 9.24
CA THR A 122 -15.25 -14.83 9.38
C THR A 122 -14.45 -15.20 10.63
N TYR A 123 -13.37 -14.48 10.89
CA TYR A 123 -12.51 -14.64 12.07
C TYR A 123 -13.30 -14.38 13.36
N THR A 124 -14.09 -13.30 13.38
CA THR A 124 -14.91 -12.94 14.54
C THR A 124 -16.02 -13.97 14.77
N GLN A 125 -16.62 -14.50 13.70
CA GLN A 125 -17.57 -15.60 13.78
C GLN A 125 -16.92 -16.86 14.36
N ALA A 126 -15.72 -17.22 13.90
CA ALA A 126 -14.99 -18.37 14.41
C ALA A 126 -14.69 -18.22 15.92
N MET A 127 -14.33 -17.02 16.39
CA MET A 127 -14.19 -16.77 17.84
C MET A 127 -15.50 -17.01 18.60
N GLY A 128 -16.64 -16.57 18.07
CA GLY A 128 -17.95 -16.83 18.68
C GLY A 128 -18.34 -18.31 18.68
N GLU A 129 -18.05 -19.02 17.59
CA GLU A 129 -18.26 -20.47 17.45
C GLU A 129 -17.37 -21.25 18.44
N ILE A 130 -16.12 -20.81 18.68
CA ILE A 130 -15.23 -21.35 19.73
C ILE A 130 -15.85 -21.16 21.12
N GLU A 131 -16.32 -19.95 21.45
CA GLU A 131 -16.95 -19.65 22.75
C GLU A 131 -18.24 -20.46 22.98
N ALA A 132 -18.99 -20.70 21.91
CA ALA A 132 -20.20 -21.53 21.95
C ALA A 132 -19.89 -23.04 22.05
N GLY A 133 -18.64 -23.45 21.89
CA GLY A 133 -18.22 -24.86 21.84
C GLY A 133 -18.62 -25.57 20.53
N GLU A 134 -18.86 -24.81 19.46
CA GLU A 134 -19.21 -25.30 18.13
C GLU A 134 -17.97 -25.61 17.27
N LEU A 135 -16.86 -24.90 17.53
CA LEU A 135 -15.52 -25.18 17.01
C LEU A 135 -14.65 -25.77 18.12
N MET A 136 -14.26 -27.04 17.98
CA MET A 136 -13.63 -27.80 19.08
C MET A 136 -12.21 -28.29 18.78
N GLY A 137 -11.73 -28.13 17.54
CA GLY A 137 -10.40 -28.57 17.13
C GLY A 137 -9.62 -27.51 16.36
N THR A 138 -8.30 -27.47 16.55
CA THR A 138 -7.42 -26.52 15.83
C THR A 138 -7.48 -26.71 14.31
N ALA A 139 -7.68 -27.95 13.85
CA ALA A 139 -7.85 -28.25 12.43
C ALA A 139 -9.16 -27.68 11.86
N GLU A 140 -10.24 -27.73 12.64
CA GLU A 140 -11.53 -27.14 12.26
C GLU A 140 -11.44 -25.62 12.23
N VAL A 141 -10.71 -25.02 13.19
CA VAL A 141 -10.41 -23.59 13.22
C VAL A 141 -9.61 -23.16 11.99
N ASP A 142 -8.56 -23.91 11.62
CA ASP A 142 -7.76 -23.64 10.42
C ASP A 142 -8.64 -23.73 9.15
N GLU A 143 -9.49 -24.75 9.04
CA GLU A 143 -10.41 -24.94 7.90
C GLU A 143 -11.45 -23.81 7.82
N ARG A 144 -11.99 -23.36 8.96
CA ARG A 144 -13.02 -22.32 9.04
C ARG A 144 -12.59 -20.99 8.40
N VAL A 145 -11.30 -20.67 8.47
CA VAL A 145 -10.74 -19.41 7.96
C VAL A 145 -9.85 -19.59 6.72
N ALA A 146 -9.68 -20.82 6.23
CA ALA A 146 -8.73 -21.12 5.15
C ALA A 146 -9.01 -20.32 3.87
N GLU A 147 -10.23 -20.39 3.34
CA GLU A 147 -10.61 -19.74 2.08
C GLU A 147 -10.42 -18.22 2.14
N VAL A 148 -10.86 -17.59 3.22
CA VAL A 148 -10.77 -16.14 3.39
C VAL A 148 -9.32 -15.68 3.64
N THR A 149 -8.50 -16.52 4.29
CA THR A 149 -7.07 -16.27 4.44
C THR A 149 -6.38 -16.31 3.07
N ASP A 150 -6.67 -17.33 2.26
CA ASP A 150 -6.09 -17.50 0.93
C ASP A 150 -6.50 -16.35 0.00
N ALA A 151 -7.73 -15.87 0.11
CA ALA A 151 -8.20 -14.70 -0.63
C ALA A 151 -7.37 -13.43 -0.29
N VAL A 152 -7.10 -13.19 1.00
CA VAL A 152 -6.23 -12.07 1.42
C VAL A 152 -4.82 -12.25 0.88
N LYS A 153 -4.22 -13.45 1.02
CA LYS A 153 -2.87 -13.75 0.51
C LYS A 153 -2.77 -13.57 -1.01
N ALA A 154 -3.78 -13.99 -1.76
CA ALA A 154 -3.85 -13.81 -3.21
C ALA A 154 -3.91 -12.34 -3.61
N ASN A 155 -4.71 -11.53 -2.90
CA ASN A 155 -4.77 -10.08 -3.15
C ASN A 155 -3.48 -9.35 -2.78
N ILE A 156 -2.79 -9.76 -1.71
CA ILE A 156 -1.45 -9.27 -1.37
C ILE A 156 -0.49 -9.57 -2.51
N GLN A 157 -0.41 -10.82 -2.97
CA GLN A 157 0.48 -11.21 -4.08
C GLN A 157 0.17 -10.44 -5.36
N SER A 158 -1.11 -10.28 -5.71
CA SER A 158 -1.52 -9.49 -6.88
C SER A 158 -1.05 -8.04 -6.77
N LEU A 159 -1.12 -7.42 -5.60
CA LEU A 159 -0.63 -6.06 -5.36
C LEU A 159 0.89 -5.98 -5.40
N SER A 160 1.60 -6.92 -4.78
CA SER A 160 3.07 -6.95 -4.80
C SER A 160 3.61 -7.08 -6.22
N VAL A 161 3.00 -7.93 -7.06
CA VAL A 161 3.38 -8.08 -8.47
C VAL A 161 3.08 -6.84 -9.30
N ARG A 162 2.01 -6.11 -8.99
CA ARG A 162 1.64 -4.87 -9.70
C ARG A 162 2.46 -3.66 -9.30
N ASN A 163 2.97 -3.66 -8.07
CA ASN A 163 3.85 -2.62 -7.60
C ASN A 163 5.28 -2.82 -8.12
N ALA A 164 5.71 -4.07 -8.40
CA ALA A 164 7.03 -4.42 -8.95
C ALA A 164 7.19 -4.02 -10.43
#